data_AF-A0AAW9KLY1-F1
#
_entry.id   AF-A0AAW9KLY1-F1
#
_cell.length_a   1.000
_cell.length_b   1.000
_cell.length_c   1.000
_cell.angle_alpha   90.00
_cell.angle_beta   90.00
_cell.angle_gamma   90.00
#
_symmetry.space_group_name_H-M   'P 1'
#
loop_
_entity.id
_entity.type
_entity.pdbx_description
1 polymer ?
#
loop_
_entity_poly.entity_id
_entity_poly.type
_entity_poly.pdbx_seq_one_letter_code
_entity_poly.pdbx_strand_id
1 'polypeptide(L)'
;GKIVLFEGYADVIQAWDADVLNTAATMGTALTQEHVLQLKRYTDHVVVCYDGDDAGQASTLKVIPMLEEAGLHVSIAMLPDKLDPDDFIKLNGAERFKHIISAAAVSPVKFQLLTLRRNHILLEDDGKRRFLDEAM
;
A
#
# COMPACT_ATOMS: atom_id res chain seq x y z
N GLY A 1 -12.84 6.41 11.10
CA GLY A 1 -12.86 5.36 10.06
C GLY A 1 -11.61 5.48 9.22
N LYS A 2 -11.32 4.52 8.34
CA LYS A 2 -10.15 4.55 7.43
C LYS A 2 -10.59 4.69 5.98
N ILE A 3 -9.70 5.09 5.07
CA ILE A 3 -9.92 5.05 3.62
C ILE A 3 -8.89 4.13 2.97
N VAL A 4 -9.31 3.26 2.07
CA VAL A 4 -8.41 2.46 1.22
C VAL A 4 -8.13 3.24 -0.07
N LEU A 5 -6.86 3.50 -0.35
CA LEU A 5 -6.40 4.28 -1.49
C LEU A 5 -5.79 3.36 -2.56
N PHE A 6 -6.33 3.45 -3.78
CA PHE A 6 -5.91 2.69 -4.97
C PHE A 6 -5.33 3.60 -6.07
N GLU A 7 -4.71 3.01 -7.10
CA GLU A 7 -4.19 3.74 -8.28
C GLU A 7 -5.22 3.89 -9.41
N GLY A 8 -6.27 3.05 -9.43
CA GLY A 8 -7.27 3.03 -10.50
C GLY A 8 -8.72 2.88 -10.02
N TYR A 9 -9.66 3.32 -10.88
CA TYR A 9 -11.10 3.20 -10.60
C TYR A 9 -11.59 1.74 -10.66
N ALA A 10 -10.93 0.87 -11.42
CA ALA A 10 -11.28 -0.54 -11.50
C ALA A 10 -11.16 -1.19 -10.12
N ASP A 11 -10.07 -0.92 -9.39
CA ASP A 11 -9.85 -1.44 -8.04
C ASP A 11 -10.91 -0.96 -7.05
N VAL A 12 -11.40 0.28 -7.21
CA VAL A 12 -12.51 0.81 -6.40
C VAL A 12 -13.79 0.02 -6.63
N ILE A 13 -14.12 -0.30 -7.89
CA ILE A 13 -15.30 -1.11 -8.23
C ILE A 13 -15.16 -2.52 -7.65
N GLN A 14 -13.99 -3.14 -7.82
CA GLN A 14 -13.75 -4.49 -7.33
C GLN A 14 -13.74 -4.57 -5.80
N ALA A 15 -13.17 -3.56 -5.12
CA ALA A 15 -13.22 -3.44 -3.68
C ALA A 15 -14.66 -3.24 -3.19
N TRP A 16 -15.47 -2.46 -3.91
CA TRP A 16 -16.88 -2.28 -3.60
C TRP A 16 -17.65 -3.60 -3.67
N ASP A 17 -17.46 -4.37 -4.74
CA ASP A 17 -18.05 -5.71 -4.90
C ASP A 17 -17.57 -6.70 -3.82
N ALA A 18 -16.38 -6.46 -3.26
CA ALA A 18 -15.84 -7.21 -2.13
C ALA A 18 -16.32 -6.70 -0.75
N ASP A 19 -17.29 -5.78 -0.70
CA ASP A 19 -17.84 -5.15 0.51
C ASP A 19 -16.82 -4.29 1.28
N VAL A 20 -15.85 -3.73 0.56
CA VAL A 20 -14.92 -2.69 1.03
C VAL A 20 -15.36 -1.37 0.42
N LEU A 21 -16.19 -0.63 1.15
CA LEU A 21 -16.91 0.55 0.61
C LEU A 21 -16.20 1.88 0.84
N ASN A 22 -15.23 1.90 1.76
CA ASN A 22 -14.50 3.09 2.20
C ASN A 22 -13.24 3.31 1.34
N THR A 23 -13.45 3.53 0.05
CA THR A 23 -12.38 3.47 -0.97
C THR A 23 -12.24 4.77 -1.76
N ALA A 24 -11.03 5.08 -2.20
CA ALA A 24 -10.73 6.16 -3.12
C ALA A 24 -9.60 5.74 -4.07
N ALA A 25 -9.52 6.36 -5.24
CA ALA A 25 -8.42 6.15 -6.17
C ALA A 25 -7.95 7.46 -6.78
N THR A 26 -6.68 7.50 -7.20
CA THR A 26 -6.23 8.50 -8.16
C THR A 26 -6.72 8.13 -9.57
N MET A 27 -6.93 9.12 -10.44
CA MET A 27 -7.47 8.89 -11.78
C MET A 27 -6.42 9.22 -12.84
N GLY A 28 -5.55 8.24 -13.15
CA GLY A 28 -4.51 8.39 -14.17
C GLY A 28 -3.46 9.46 -13.84
N THR A 29 -3.24 9.73 -12.57
CA THR A 29 -2.29 10.74 -12.07
C THR A 29 -1.66 10.29 -10.76
N ALA A 30 -0.50 10.86 -10.45
CA ALA A 30 0.13 10.69 -9.15
C ALA A 30 -0.71 11.35 -8.04
N LEU A 31 -0.58 10.83 -6.81
CA LEU A 31 -1.16 11.47 -5.64
C LEU A 31 -0.56 12.88 -5.46
N THR A 32 -1.41 13.88 -5.25
CA THR A 32 -0.99 15.27 -5.04
C THR A 32 -1.22 15.69 -3.60
N GLN A 33 -0.56 16.77 -3.16
CA GLN A 33 -0.80 17.33 -1.83
C GLN A 33 -2.26 17.77 -1.63
N GLU A 34 -2.93 18.25 -2.68
CA GLU A 34 -4.36 18.57 -2.64
C GLU A 34 -5.21 17.32 -2.37
N HIS A 35 -4.90 16.19 -3.01
CA HIS A 35 -5.58 14.92 -2.72
C HIS A 35 -5.39 14.50 -1.26
N VAL A 36 -4.16 14.60 -0.74
CA VAL A 36 -3.85 14.27 0.66
C VAL A 36 -4.64 15.16 1.63
N LEU A 37 -4.71 16.46 1.37
CA LEU A 37 -5.50 17.39 2.17
C LEU A 37 -7.00 17.07 2.11
N GLN A 38 -7.52 16.63 0.96
CA GLN A 38 -8.91 16.17 0.87
C GLN A 38 -9.13 14.90 1.71
N LEU A 39 -8.25 13.90 1.59
CA LEU A 39 -8.34 12.66 2.39
C LEU A 39 -8.39 12.97 3.90
N LYS A 40 -7.52 13.88 4.37
CA LYS A 40 -7.46 14.31 5.77
C LYS A 40 -8.77 14.92 6.30
N ARG A 41 -9.62 15.47 5.43
CA ARG A 41 -10.93 15.99 5.85
C ARG A 41 -11.93 14.88 6.20
N TYR A 42 -11.69 13.66 5.71
CA TYR A 42 -12.60 12.52 5.88
C TYR A 42 -12.06 11.45 6.83
N THR A 43 -10.74 11.35 6.98
CA THR A 43 -10.11 10.32 7.81
C THR A 43 -8.74 10.76 8.31
N ASP A 44 -8.35 10.22 9.47
CA ASP A 44 -6.99 10.25 9.99
C ASP A 44 -6.18 8.99 9.63
N HIS A 45 -6.78 8.02 8.92
CA HIS A 45 -6.14 6.73 8.60
C HIS A 45 -6.34 6.34 7.13
N VAL A 46 -5.23 6.22 6.40
CA VAL A 46 -5.20 5.76 5.02
C VAL A 46 -4.53 4.39 4.93
N VAL A 47 -5.18 3.44 4.26
CA VAL A 47 -4.60 2.16 3.86
C VAL A 47 -4.25 2.24 2.38
N VAL A 48 -2.97 2.25 2.05
CA VAL A 48 -2.51 2.23 0.65
C VAL A 48 -2.57 0.80 0.14
N CYS A 49 -3.30 0.57 -0.94
CA CYS A 49 -3.44 -0.71 -1.63
C CYS A 49 -3.17 -0.50 -3.12
N TYR A 50 -1.89 -0.44 -3.49
CA TYR A 50 -1.46 -0.30 -4.88
C TYR A 50 -1.06 -1.67 -5.44
N ASP A 51 -0.75 -1.70 -6.74
CA ASP A 51 -0.37 -2.93 -7.43
C ASP A 51 0.86 -3.58 -6.77
N GLY A 52 0.86 -4.91 -6.73
CA GLY A 52 1.95 -5.69 -6.15
C GLY A 52 3.24 -5.71 -7.01
N ASP A 53 3.19 -5.11 -8.20
CA ASP A 53 4.32 -5.05 -9.14
C ASP A 53 5.39 -4.04 -8.70
N ASP A 54 6.52 -4.01 -9.42
CA ASP A 54 7.65 -3.17 -9.01
C ASP A 54 7.32 -1.65 -9.14
N ALA A 55 6.37 -1.28 -10.00
CA ALA A 55 5.93 0.10 -10.18
C ALA A 55 5.01 0.55 -9.03
N GLY A 56 3.99 -0.24 -8.68
CA GLY A 56 3.09 0.01 -7.56
C GLY A 56 3.82 0.04 -6.21
N GLN A 57 4.84 -0.81 -6.04
CA GLN A 57 5.72 -0.76 -4.87
C GLN A 57 6.54 0.55 -4.82
N ALA A 58 7.11 0.98 -5.95
CA ALA A 58 7.84 2.25 -6.03
C ALA A 58 6.91 3.47 -5.82
N SER A 59 5.68 3.43 -6.34
CA SER A 59 4.63 4.42 -6.08
C SER A 59 4.28 4.48 -4.59
N THR A 60 4.11 3.32 -3.95
CA THR A 60 3.81 3.22 -2.52
C THR A 60 4.89 3.90 -1.66
N LEU A 61 6.17 3.69 -1.97
CA LEU A 61 7.28 4.35 -1.28
C LEU A 61 7.24 5.88 -1.39
N LYS A 62 6.72 6.43 -2.50
CA LYS A 62 6.62 7.88 -2.71
C LYS A 62 5.43 8.50 -1.97
N VAL A 63 4.30 7.79 -1.86
CA VAL A 63 3.09 8.34 -1.24
C VAL A 63 3.09 8.28 0.28
N ILE A 64 3.80 7.31 0.88
CA ILE A 64 3.95 7.18 2.34
C ILE A 64 4.35 8.52 2.99
N PRO A 65 5.48 9.16 2.64
CA PRO A 65 5.90 10.39 3.30
C PRO A 65 4.90 11.52 3.09
N MET A 66 4.27 11.62 1.90
CA MET A 66 3.26 12.65 1.64
C MET A 66 2.06 12.55 2.59
N LEU A 67 1.61 11.33 2.88
CA LEU A 67 0.51 11.08 3.80
C LEU A 67 0.93 11.31 5.26
N GLU A 68 2.11 10.82 5.66
CA GLU A 68 2.64 10.98 7.02
C GLU A 68 2.94 12.44 7.37
N GLU A 69 3.54 13.21 6.45
CA GLU A 69 3.81 14.65 6.62
C GLU A 69 2.51 15.45 6.77
N ALA A 70 1.43 15.01 6.15
CA ALA A 70 0.10 15.58 6.36
C ALA A 70 -0.51 15.17 7.70
N GLY A 71 0.15 14.34 8.50
CA GLY A 71 -0.32 13.88 9.81
C GLY A 71 -1.37 12.75 9.74
N LEU A 72 -1.43 12.03 8.61
CA LEU A 72 -2.28 10.84 8.48
C LEU A 72 -1.56 9.63 9.06
N HIS A 73 -2.28 8.77 9.75
CA HIS A 73 -1.84 7.41 10.02
C HIS A 73 -1.87 6.61 8.71
N VAL A 74 -0.78 5.91 8.41
CA VAL A 74 -0.64 5.15 7.15
C VAL A 74 -0.45 3.67 7.44
N SER A 75 -1.11 2.83 6.67
CA SER A 75 -0.84 1.39 6.63
C SER A 75 -0.81 0.91 5.18
N ILE A 76 -0.10 -0.17 4.91
CA ILE A 76 0.08 -0.69 3.55
C ILE A 76 -0.54 -2.09 3.47
N ALA A 77 -1.50 -2.24 2.58
CA ALA A 77 -2.05 -3.52 2.18
C ALA A 77 -1.15 -4.13 1.11
N MET A 78 -0.37 -5.15 1.48
CA MET A 78 0.53 -5.83 0.55
C MET A 78 -0.18 -7.00 -0.12
N LEU A 79 -0.32 -6.95 -1.44
CA LEU A 79 -0.85 -8.04 -2.23
C LEU A 79 0.30 -9.00 -2.61
N PRO A 80 0.17 -10.32 -2.32
CA PRO A 80 1.18 -11.30 -2.68
C PRO A 80 1.24 -11.52 -4.20
N ASP A 81 2.31 -12.17 -4.65
CA ASP A 81 2.47 -12.67 -6.03
C ASP A 81 2.42 -11.61 -7.14
N LYS A 82 2.74 -10.35 -6.80
CA LYS A 82 2.67 -9.19 -7.71
C LYS A 82 1.28 -8.94 -8.31
N LEU A 83 0.23 -9.39 -7.63
CA LEU A 83 -1.15 -9.19 -8.08
C LEU A 83 -1.59 -7.74 -7.86
N ASP A 84 -2.48 -7.28 -8.72
CA ASP A 84 -3.27 -6.07 -8.49
C ASP A 84 -4.49 -6.39 -7.60
N PRO A 85 -5.22 -5.38 -7.07
CA PRO A 85 -6.38 -5.61 -6.22
C PRO A 85 -7.46 -6.45 -6.89
N ASP A 86 -7.71 -6.25 -8.19
CA ASP A 86 -8.72 -6.97 -8.98
C ASP A 86 -8.41 -8.47 -9.08
N ASP A 87 -7.22 -8.81 -9.59
CA ASP A 87 -6.73 -10.17 -9.72
C ASP A 87 -6.66 -10.86 -8.36
N PHE A 88 -6.23 -10.13 -7.33
CA PHE A 88 -6.21 -10.67 -5.97
C PHE A 88 -7.60 -11.09 -5.51
N ILE A 89 -8.61 -10.21 -5.66
CA ILE A 89 -9.99 -10.50 -5.27
C ILE A 89 -10.55 -11.68 -6.07
N LYS A 90 -10.31 -11.73 -7.39
CA LYS A 90 -10.77 -12.83 -8.25
C LYS A 90 -10.17 -14.18 -7.86
N LEU A 91 -8.88 -14.22 -7.53
CA LEU A 91 -8.17 -15.45 -7.19
C LEU A 91 -8.41 -15.91 -5.75
N ASN A 92 -8.52 -14.98 -4.81
CA ASN A 92 -8.50 -15.26 -3.37
C ASN A 92 -9.82 -15.02 -2.65
N GLY A 93 -10.76 -14.33 -3.29
CA GLY A 93 -12.07 -13.99 -2.76
C GLY A 93 -12.08 -12.74 -1.86
N ALA A 94 -13.28 -12.17 -1.70
CA ALA A 94 -13.53 -10.95 -0.96
C ALA A 94 -13.11 -11.03 0.52
N GLU A 95 -13.33 -12.16 1.18
CA GLU A 95 -12.98 -12.33 2.60
C GLU A 95 -11.47 -12.19 2.84
N ARG A 96 -10.66 -12.78 1.96
CA ARG A 96 -9.21 -12.70 2.08
C ARG A 96 -8.71 -11.29 1.79
N PHE A 97 -9.31 -10.59 0.83
CA PHE A 97 -9.02 -9.19 0.56
C PHE A 97 -9.36 -8.31 1.77
N LYS A 98 -10.55 -8.46 2.35
CA LYS A 98 -10.96 -7.77 3.58
C LYS A 98 -10.00 -8.02 4.74
N HIS A 99 -9.49 -9.25 4.89
CA HIS A 99 -8.48 -9.57 5.89
C HIS A 99 -7.16 -8.82 5.66
N ILE A 100 -6.69 -8.71 4.41
CA ILE A 100 -5.51 -7.92 4.05
C ILE A 100 -5.69 -6.45 4.44
N ILE A 101 -6.82 -5.84 4.07
CA ILE A 101 -7.11 -4.44 4.37
C ILE A 101 -7.26 -4.17 5.87
N SER A 102 -7.81 -5.11 6.64
CA SER A 102 -8.19 -4.91 8.05
C SER A 102 -7.16 -5.34 9.08
N ALA A 103 -6.57 -6.52 8.92
CA ALA A 103 -5.77 -7.16 9.95
C ALA A 103 -4.32 -7.41 9.51
N ALA A 104 -4.09 -7.62 8.22
CA ALA A 104 -2.76 -7.92 7.67
C ALA A 104 -2.02 -6.71 7.10
N ALA A 105 -2.66 -5.54 7.03
CA ALA A 105 -2.01 -4.30 6.63
C ALA A 105 -0.82 -3.98 7.55
N VAL A 106 0.30 -3.61 6.97
CA VAL A 106 1.57 -3.41 7.67
C VAL A 106 1.90 -1.94 7.86
N SER A 107 2.78 -1.62 8.82
CA SER A 107 3.31 -0.27 8.97
C SER A 107 4.23 0.12 7.81
N PRO A 108 4.38 1.43 7.53
CA PRO A 108 5.35 1.94 6.55
C PRO A 108 6.76 1.42 6.74
N VAL A 109 7.24 1.39 7.99
CA VAL A 109 8.57 0.84 8.33
C VAL A 109 8.69 -0.63 7.94
N LYS A 110 7.69 -1.46 8.27
CA LYS A 110 7.71 -2.88 7.91
C LYS A 110 7.68 -3.05 6.39
N PHE A 111 6.89 -2.25 5.68
CA PHE A 111 6.85 -2.25 4.22
C PHE A 111 8.22 -1.90 3.62
N GLN A 112 8.84 -0.80 4.06
CA GLN A 112 10.16 -0.37 3.61
C GLN A 112 11.22 -1.45 3.82
N LEU A 113 11.27 -2.07 5.01
CA LEU A 113 12.20 -3.17 5.31
C LEU A 113 11.99 -4.38 4.40
N LEU A 114 10.73 -4.75 4.12
CA LEU A 114 10.41 -5.86 3.21
C LEU A 114 10.82 -5.54 1.77
N THR A 115 10.65 -4.29 1.34
CA THR A 115 11.05 -3.84 0.01
C THR A 115 12.57 -3.77 -0.14
N LEU A 116 13.28 -3.20 0.84
CA LEU A 116 14.76 -3.19 0.87
C LEU A 116 15.33 -4.61 0.82
N ARG A 117 14.75 -5.54 1.60
CA ARG A 117 15.21 -6.94 1.63
C ARG A 117 15.23 -7.61 0.25
N ARG A 118 14.34 -7.22 -0.69
CA ARG A 118 14.32 -7.80 -2.05
C ARG A 118 15.59 -7.49 -2.85
N ASN A 119 16.32 -6.43 -2.48
CA ASN A 119 17.52 -5.98 -3.17
C ASN A 119 18.82 -6.55 -2.57
N HIS A 120 18.74 -7.33 -1.49
CA HIS A 120 19.92 -7.82 -0.76
C HIS A 120 19.92 -9.35 -0.60
N ILE A 121 21.08 -9.98 -0.84
CA ILE A 121 21.30 -11.40 -0.58
C ILE A 121 21.71 -11.57 0.89
N LEU A 122 20.74 -11.81 1.76
CA LEU A 122 20.98 -11.91 3.22
C LEU A 122 21.72 -13.19 3.66
N LEU A 123 22.08 -14.08 2.73
CA LEU A 123 22.91 -15.25 3.03
C LEU A 123 24.39 -14.88 3.19
N GLU A 124 24.83 -13.80 2.58
CA GLU A 124 26.20 -13.29 2.65
C GLU A 124 26.31 -12.26 3.78
N ASP A 125 27.40 -12.31 4.55
CA ASP A 125 27.60 -11.38 5.66
C ASP A 125 27.72 -9.92 5.18
N ASP A 126 28.26 -9.69 3.99
CA ASP A 126 28.28 -8.37 3.36
C ASP A 126 26.88 -7.92 2.92
N GLY A 127 26.04 -8.84 2.43
CA GLY A 127 24.64 -8.56 2.12
C GLY A 127 23.81 -8.21 3.35
N LYS A 128 24.08 -8.88 4.49
CA LYS A 128 23.47 -8.51 5.78
C LYS A 128 23.90 -7.12 6.26
N ARG A 129 25.20 -6.81 6.16
CA ARG A 129 25.73 -5.49 6.55
C ARG A 129 25.09 -4.37 5.74
N ARG A 130 25.09 -4.47 4.40
CA ARG A 130 24.47 -3.46 3.53
C ARG A 130 22.99 -3.25 3.81
N PHE A 131 22.25 -4.33 4.03
CA PHE A 131 20.84 -4.24 4.41
C PHE A 131 20.65 -3.50 5.74
N LEU A 132 21.49 -3.76 6.75
CA LEU A 132 21.43 -3.06 8.04
C LEU A 132 21.82 -1.59 7.91
N ASP A 133 22.87 -1.29 7.15
CA ASP A 133 23.34 0.08 6.93
C ASP A 133 22.30 0.94 6.18
N GLU A 134 21.53 0.35 5.26
CA GLU A 134 20.46 1.05 4.54
C GLU A 134 19.13 1.13 5.32
N ALA A 135 18.95 0.27 6.33
CA ALA A 135 17.74 0.23 7.15
C ALA A 135 17.79 1.13 8.39
N MET A 136 18.97 1.60 8.78
CA MET A 136 19.25 2.46 9.94
C MET A 136 19.41 3.94 9.55
#